data_AF-A0A923Q8X9-F1
#
_entry.id   AF-A0A923Q8X9-F1
#
_cell.length_a   1.000
_cell.length_b   1.000
_cell.length_c   1.000
_cell.angle_alpha   90.00
_cell.angle_beta   90.00
_cell.angle_gamma   90.00
#
_symmetry.space_group_name_H-M   'P 1'
#
loop_
_entity.id
_entity.type
_entity.pdbx_description
1 polymer ?
#
loop_
_entity_poly.entity_id
_entity_poly.type
_entity_poly.pdbx_seq_one_letter_code
_entity_poly.pdbx_strand_id
1 'polypeptide(L)'
;MFDQDVMSGQANAPDEPTWWGTHLREIRWQAELARLLADPVWRGVDLPRGDGEPVLLIPGFLAGDQSLSVMASWLRKLGYRPRRAGMSFNVACSDIAVDRLEKVLTHA
;
A
#
# COMPACT_ATOMS: atom_id res chain seq x y z
N MET A 1 -5.55 -65.08 -0.39
CA MET A 1 -5.28 -64.21 0.77
C MET A 1 -4.97 -62.85 0.19
N PHE A 2 -5.99 -61.99 0.20
CA PHE A 2 -5.98 -60.57 -0.15
C PHE A 2 -4.84 -59.87 0.61
N ASP A 3 -4.14 -58.89 0.04
CA ASP A 3 -4.71 -57.55 -0.07
C ASP A 3 -4.19 -56.77 -1.29
N GLN A 4 -5.09 -56.46 -2.22
CA GLN A 4 -4.87 -55.55 -3.35
C GLN A 4 -5.45 -54.14 -3.06
N ASP A 5 -5.99 -53.90 -1.85
CA ASP A 5 -6.59 -52.62 -1.45
C ASP A 5 -5.54 -51.55 -1.09
N VAL A 6 -4.25 -51.82 -1.32
CA VAL A 6 -3.17 -50.81 -1.29
C VAL A 6 -2.89 -50.27 -2.71
N MET A 7 -3.78 -50.53 -3.67
CA MET A 7 -4.00 -49.64 -4.81
C MET A 7 -5.05 -48.61 -4.44
N SER A 8 -4.86 -47.36 -4.88
CA SER A 8 -5.91 -46.33 -4.99
C SER A 8 -6.48 -45.75 -3.70
N GLY A 9 -5.69 -44.90 -3.03
CA GLY A 9 -6.12 -44.10 -1.88
C GLY A 9 -5.72 -42.62 -1.96
N GLN A 10 -5.62 -42.03 -3.15
CA GLN A 10 -5.64 -40.57 -3.31
C GLN A 10 -6.94 -40.23 -4.02
N ALA A 11 -8.05 -40.35 -3.29
CA ALA A 11 -9.31 -39.78 -3.73
C ALA A 11 -9.08 -38.27 -3.85
N ASN A 12 -9.19 -37.77 -5.08
CA ASN A 12 -9.12 -36.37 -5.45
C ASN A 12 -9.79 -35.51 -4.36
N ALA A 13 -9.00 -34.66 -3.69
CA ALA A 13 -9.58 -33.56 -2.94
C ALA A 13 -10.45 -32.76 -3.93
N PRO A 14 -11.72 -32.47 -3.62
CA PRO A 14 -12.56 -31.68 -4.51
C PRO A 14 -11.85 -30.38 -4.86
N ASP A 15 -11.95 -29.98 -6.12
CA ASP A 15 -11.35 -28.76 -6.68
C ASP A 15 -11.63 -27.57 -5.75
N GLU A 16 -10.64 -27.20 -4.93
CA GLU A 16 -10.67 -25.95 -4.16
C GLU A 16 -11.00 -24.84 -5.17
N PRO A 17 -12.14 -24.14 -5.03
CA PRO A 17 -12.51 -23.13 -6.00
C PRO A 17 -11.38 -22.12 -6.06
N THR A 18 -10.71 -22.05 -7.22
CA THR A 18 -9.59 -21.13 -7.40
C THR A 18 -10.09 -19.73 -7.08
N TRP A 19 -9.53 -19.10 -6.05
CA TRP A 19 -9.90 -17.73 -5.70
C TRP A 19 -9.33 -16.78 -6.74
N TRP A 20 -10.18 -16.36 -7.68
CA TRP A 20 -9.83 -15.37 -8.71
C TRP A 20 -9.91 -13.93 -8.20
N GLY A 21 -10.20 -13.73 -6.91
CA GLY A 21 -10.45 -12.40 -6.36
C GLY A 21 -11.84 -11.86 -6.67
N THR A 22 -12.07 -10.60 -6.31
CA THR A 22 -13.34 -9.90 -6.53
C THR A 22 -13.06 -8.65 -7.37
N HIS A 23 -12.65 -8.84 -8.62
CA HIS A 23 -12.19 -7.76 -9.50
C HIS A 23 -13.16 -6.57 -9.60
N LEU A 24 -14.48 -6.82 -9.64
CA LEU A 24 -15.49 -5.76 -9.66
C LEU A 24 -15.49 -4.93 -8.37
N ARG A 25 -15.24 -5.58 -7.22
CA ARG A 25 -15.12 -4.89 -5.94
C ARG A 25 -13.83 -4.10 -5.86
N GLU A 26 -12.76 -4.59 -6.48
CA GLU A 26 -11.50 -3.87 -6.59
C GLU A 26 -11.67 -2.61 -7.44
N ILE A 27 -12.35 -2.67 -8.60
CA ILE A 27 -12.61 -1.50 -9.46
C ILE A 27 -13.32 -0.34 -8.72
N ARG A 28 -14.02 -0.61 -7.61
CA ARG A 28 -14.59 0.44 -6.75
C ARG A 28 -13.56 1.48 -6.28
N TRP A 29 -12.27 1.15 -6.24
CA TRP A 29 -11.21 2.09 -5.88
C TRP A 29 -11.26 3.36 -6.75
N GLN A 30 -11.69 3.26 -8.00
CA GLN A 30 -11.84 4.41 -8.90
C GLN A 30 -12.96 5.37 -8.43
N ALA A 31 -14.10 4.81 -8.03
CA ALA A 31 -15.21 5.58 -7.49
C ALA A 31 -14.86 6.19 -6.13
N GLU A 32 -14.13 5.46 -5.30
CA GLU A 32 -13.62 5.94 -4.00
C GLU A 32 -12.61 7.08 -4.19
N LEU A 33 -11.71 6.98 -5.18
CA LEU A 33 -10.80 8.06 -5.55
C LEU A 33 -11.57 9.28 -6.07
N ALA A 34 -12.52 9.10 -7.00
CA ALA A 34 -13.32 10.20 -7.52
C ALA A 34 -14.09 10.93 -6.40
N ARG A 35 -14.67 10.16 -5.45
CA ARG A 35 -15.34 10.71 -4.27
C ARG A 35 -14.38 11.50 -3.39
N LEU A 36 -13.18 10.96 -3.11
CA LEU A 36 -12.14 11.67 -2.37
C LEU A 36 -11.77 13.00 -3.04
N LEU A 37 -11.56 13.00 -4.37
CA LEU A 37 -11.16 14.19 -5.11
C LEU A 37 -12.21 15.30 -5.11
N ALA A 38 -13.50 14.95 -4.99
CA ALA A 38 -14.60 15.92 -4.86
C ALA A 38 -14.79 16.43 -3.42
N ASP A 39 -14.30 15.68 -2.43
CA ASP A 39 -14.51 15.96 -1.01
C ASP A 39 -13.83 17.28 -0.57
N PRO A 40 -14.49 18.11 0.28
CA PRO A 40 -13.88 19.32 0.85
C PRO A 40 -12.57 19.06 1.61
N VAL A 41 -12.42 17.88 2.23
CA VAL A 41 -11.19 17.45 2.92
C VAL A 41 -10.01 17.44 1.96
N TRP A 42 -10.19 16.90 0.75
CA TRP A 42 -9.14 16.88 -0.27
C TRP A 42 -8.73 18.29 -0.72
N ARG A 43 -9.70 19.22 -0.71
CA ARG A 43 -9.48 20.64 -1.03
C ARG A 43 -8.88 21.43 0.13
N GLY A 44 -8.80 20.87 1.34
CA GLY A 44 -8.28 21.57 2.50
C GLY A 44 -9.25 22.63 3.06
N VAL A 45 -10.55 22.47 2.83
CA VAL A 45 -11.57 23.39 3.37
C VAL A 45 -11.71 23.14 4.87
N ASP A 46 -11.62 24.20 5.68
CA ASP A 46 -11.73 24.16 7.15
C ASP A 46 -10.76 23.20 7.86
N LEU A 47 -9.64 22.87 7.20
CA LEU A 47 -8.57 22.06 7.79
C LEU A 47 -7.41 22.94 8.27
N PRO A 48 -6.77 22.61 9.41
CA PRO A 48 -5.53 23.24 9.81
C PRO A 48 -4.48 23.12 8.71
N ARG A 49 -3.73 24.21 8.49
CA ARG A 49 -2.58 24.20 7.58
C ARG A 49 -1.30 23.95 8.36
N GLY A 50 -0.38 23.23 7.74
CA GLY A 50 1.00 23.16 8.20
C GLY A 50 1.77 24.41 7.82
N ASP A 51 2.83 24.69 8.56
CA ASP A 51 3.76 25.80 8.36
C ASP A 51 5.05 25.34 7.66
N GLY A 52 4.94 24.32 6.80
CA GLY A 52 6.06 23.78 6.03
C GLY A 52 6.81 22.65 6.72
N GLU A 53 6.25 22.03 7.76
CA GLU A 53 6.90 20.94 8.48
C GLU A 53 7.19 19.76 7.53
N PRO A 54 8.37 19.13 7.67
CA PRO A 54 8.70 17.95 6.89
C PRO A 54 7.86 16.75 7.34
N VAL A 55 7.36 15.97 6.38
CA VAL A 55 6.64 14.71 6.64
C VAL A 55 7.27 13.59 5.82
N LEU A 56 7.89 12.61 6.46
CA LEU A 56 8.45 11.46 5.78
C LEU A 56 7.37 10.40 5.52
N LEU A 57 7.18 10.06 4.25
CA LEU A 57 6.21 9.06 3.81
C LEU A 57 6.91 7.72 3.57
N ILE A 58 6.51 6.69 4.31
CA ILE A 58 7.06 5.34 4.25
C ILE A 58 5.97 4.40 3.68
N PRO A 59 6.20 3.75 2.52
CA PRO A 59 5.21 2.85 1.93
C PRO A 59 5.00 1.58 2.76
N GLY A 60 3.82 0.97 2.62
CA GLY A 60 3.50 -0.34 3.21
C GLY A 60 4.30 -1.48 2.57
N PHE A 61 4.30 -2.66 3.21
CA PHE A 61 4.98 -3.86 2.70
C PHE A 61 4.60 -4.16 1.24
N LEU A 62 5.58 -4.53 0.41
CA LEU A 62 5.42 -4.74 -1.04
C LEU A 62 4.94 -3.52 -1.85
N ALA A 63 4.89 -2.33 -1.28
CA ALA A 63 4.55 -1.10 -1.98
C ALA A 63 5.77 -0.19 -2.14
N GLY A 64 5.75 0.65 -3.17
CA GLY A 64 6.74 1.71 -3.39
C GLY A 64 6.19 3.09 -3.10
N ASP A 65 7.05 4.12 -3.18
CA ASP A 65 6.69 5.52 -2.93
C ASP A 65 5.50 6.01 -3.78
N GLN A 66 5.30 5.42 -4.96
CA GLN A 66 4.19 5.78 -5.84
C GLN A 66 2.82 5.50 -5.21
N SER A 67 2.72 4.50 -4.33
CA SER A 67 1.49 4.18 -3.59
C SER A 67 1.01 5.33 -2.70
N LEU A 68 1.92 6.21 -2.27
CA LEU A 68 1.62 7.34 -1.38
C LEU A 68 1.49 8.68 -2.14
N SER A 69 1.46 8.66 -3.47
CA SER A 69 1.41 9.88 -4.30
C SER A 69 0.20 10.77 -4.03
N VAL A 70 -0.98 10.16 -3.82
CA VAL A 70 -2.22 10.88 -3.46
C VAL A 70 -2.05 11.61 -2.14
N MET A 71 -1.54 10.92 -1.11
CA MET A 71 -1.28 11.51 0.21
C MET A 71 -0.20 12.60 0.16
N ALA A 72 0.88 12.39 -0.60
CA ALA A 72 1.91 13.39 -0.81
C ALA A 72 1.37 14.65 -1.51
N SER A 73 0.38 14.53 -2.39
CA SER A 73 -0.27 15.67 -3.02
C SER A 73 -1.13 16.43 -2.02
N TRP A 74 -1.94 15.71 -1.23
CA TRP A 74 -2.81 16.30 -0.21
C TRP A 74 -2.04 17.05 0.88
N LEU A 75 -1.01 16.43 1.46
CA LEU A 75 -0.17 17.06 2.48
C LEU A 75 0.48 18.35 1.96
N ARG A 76 0.93 18.35 0.69
CA ARG A 76 1.48 19.56 0.06
C ARG A 76 0.42 20.66 -0.09
N LYS A 77 -0.83 20.31 -0.42
CA LYS A 77 -1.94 21.28 -0.45
C LYS A 77 -2.26 21.87 0.92
N LEU A 78 -2.06 21.10 1.98
CA LEU A 78 -2.25 21.55 3.36
C LEU A 78 -1.07 22.36 3.91
N GLY A 79 0.01 22.57 3.15
CA GLY A 79 1.15 23.39 3.59
C GLY A 79 2.34 22.59 4.14
N TYR A 80 2.29 21.26 4.16
CA TYR A 80 3.41 20.42 4.58
C TYR A 80 4.44 20.21 3.47
N ARG A 81 5.64 19.75 3.86
CA ARG A 81 6.71 19.32 2.94
C ARG A 81 6.87 17.79 2.96
N PRO A 82 6.02 17.04 2.24
CA PRO A 82 6.16 15.59 2.19
C PRO A 82 7.43 15.17 1.43
N ARG A 83 8.15 14.20 2.02
CA ARG A 83 9.35 13.58 1.46
C ARG A 83 9.11 12.09 1.27
N ARG A 84 9.68 11.54 0.21
CA ARG A 84 9.59 10.11 -0.11
C ARG A 84 10.73 9.35 0.57
N ALA A 85 10.47 8.10 0.93
CA ALA A 85 11.48 7.21 1.51
C ALA A 85 12.54 6.75 0.50
N GLY A 86 12.30 6.90 -0.81
CA GLY A 86 13.21 6.42 -1.86
C GLY A 86 13.06 4.91 -2.08
N MET A 87 11.87 4.36 -1.82
CA MET A 87 11.61 2.93 -1.90
C MET A 87 10.85 2.57 -3.18
N SER A 88 11.41 1.64 -3.96
CA SER A 88 10.68 0.97 -5.05
C SER A 88 9.69 -0.06 -4.51
N PHE A 89 10.11 -0.81 -3.48
CA PHE A 89 9.28 -1.77 -2.73
C PHE A 89 9.78 -1.84 -1.28
N ASN A 90 8.87 -1.82 -0.30
CA ASN A 90 9.20 -2.06 1.10
C ASN A 90 9.33 -3.56 1.36
N VAL A 91 10.48 -4.13 1.00
CA VAL A 91 10.80 -5.57 1.14
C VAL A 91 12.23 -5.83 1.62
N ALA A 92 13.01 -4.77 1.87
CA ALA A 92 14.38 -4.91 2.35
C ALA A 92 14.40 -5.36 3.83
N CYS A 93 15.53 -5.90 4.27
CA CYS A 93 15.77 -6.09 5.71
C CYS A 93 15.53 -4.77 6.45
N SER A 94 14.85 -4.84 7.59
CA SER A 94 14.43 -3.66 8.34
C SER A 94 15.59 -2.72 8.68
N ASP A 95 16.75 -3.25 9.08
CA ASP A 95 17.93 -2.44 9.42
C ASP A 95 18.42 -1.61 8.22
N ILE A 96 18.48 -2.23 7.04
CA ILE A 96 18.86 -1.55 5.78
C ILE A 96 17.82 -0.48 5.40
N ALA A 97 16.54 -0.76 5.64
CA ALA A 97 15.47 0.21 5.39
C ALA A 97 15.59 1.42 6.32
N VAL A 98 15.85 1.20 7.61
CA VAL A 98 16.03 2.25 8.61
C VAL A 98 17.25 3.13 8.28
N ASP A 99 18.40 2.55 7.96
CA ASP A 99 19.60 3.31 7.59
C ASP A 99 19.37 4.26 6.40
N ARG A 100 18.53 3.84 5.44
CA ARG A 100 18.16 4.69 4.29
C ARG A 100 17.20 5.80 4.69
N LEU A 101 16.24 5.52 5.57
CA LEU A 101 15.32 6.53 6.08
C LEU A 101 16.05 7.60 6.90
N GLU A 102 17.01 7.20 7.73
CA GLU A 102 17.85 8.13 8.49
C GLU A 102 18.60 9.09 7.55
N LYS A 103 19.17 8.58 6.45
CA LYS A 103 19.82 9.42 5.44
C LYS A 103 18.86 10.46 4.84
N VAL A 104 17.60 10.10 4.60
CA VAL A 104 16.59 11.04 4.10
C VAL A 104 16.28 12.13 5.13
N LEU A 105 16.27 11.80 6.42
CA LEU A 105 16.03 12.75 7.50
C LEU A 105 17.22 13.71 7.71
N THR A 106 18.45 13.19 7.68
CA THR A 106 19.66 13.99 7.95
C THR A 106 20.04 14.93 6.81
N HIS A 107 19.58 14.66 5.58
CA HIS A 107 19.83 15.51 4.41
C HIS A 107 18.57 16.28 3.96
N ALA A 108 17.60 16.47 4.87
CA ALA A 108 16.29 17.07 4.57
C ALA A 108 16.32 18.60 4.51
#